data_AF-A0AAV9NUQ1-F1
#
_entry.id   AF-A0AAV9NUQ1-F1
#
_cell.length_a   1.000
_cell.length_b   1.000
_cell.length_c   1.000
_cell.angle_alpha   90.00
_cell.angle_beta   90.00
_cell.angle_gamma   90.00
#
_symmetry.space_group_name_H-M   'P 1'
#
loop_
_entity.id
_entity.type
_entity.pdbx_description
1 polymer ?
#
loop_
_entity_poly.entity_id
_entity_poly.type
_entity_poly.pdbx_seq_one_letter_code
_entity_poly.pdbx_strand_id
1 'polypeptide(L)'
;MKFALVSVLPLASAAALPALAPRQSYFSFGNAFSTGPVAEDSFIRQSTTTLVLPDLQSPHTGNLGLWPGVGTKFPDSDQDGQLVQGLAISTVGYGSPCNFDANEVKWCITASTYDGSQQDGDVVAADPGDHVTYDYKYNDATKQIDQTVSVNGAVVSTLSTTSGVGAGWGTAMECQQAKCGTVPEHHYVNTTLIMDVADPNYSQTLGMTGASGDLVTDDGGKTWTVADIKIEEYTYT
;
A
#
# COMPACT_ATOMS: atom_id res chain seq x y z
N MET A 1 57.16 -60.02 -14.93
CA MET A 1 56.91 -58.57 -15.15
C MET A 1 55.45 -58.31 -14.82
N LYS A 2 55.18 -57.74 -13.65
CA LYS A 2 53.83 -57.36 -13.20
C LYS A 2 53.58 -55.92 -13.67
N PHE A 3 52.56 -55.74 -14.51
CA PHE A 3 52.12 -54.44 -14.98
C PHE A 3 51.43 -53.68 -13.85
N ALA A 4 51.87 -52.44 -13.62
CA ALA A 4 51.28 -51.51 -12.66
C ALA A 4 50.01 -50.88 -13.27
N LEU A 5 48.89 -50.95 -12.55
CA LEU A 5 47.70 -50.14 -12.83
C LEU A 5 47.98 -48.70 -12.38
N VAL A 6 47.95 -47.77 -13.33
CA VAL A 6 47.86 -46.33 -13.06
C VAL A 6 46.41 -46.01 -12.73
N SER A 7 46.15 -45.68 -11.47
CA SER A 7 44.84 -45.17 -11.02
C SER A 7 44.72 -43.71 -11.42
N VAL A 8 43.80 -43.40 -12.33
CA VAL A 8 43.45 -42.03 -12.72
C VAL A 8 42.40 -41.52 -11.74
N LEU A 9 42.78 -40.62 -10.84
CA LEU A 9 41.81 -39.85 -10.05
C LEU A 9 41.09 -38.84 -10.98
N PRO A 10 39.75 -38.81 -11.02
CA PRO A 10 39.06 -37.70 -11.65
C PRO A 10 39.16 -36.47 -10.75
N LEU A 11 39.64 -35.35 -11.31
CA LEU A 11 39.42 -34.02 -10.72
C LEU A 11 37.91 -33.75 -10.73
N ALA A 12 37.27 -33.87 -9.59
CA ALA A 12 35.93 -33.33 -9.39
C ALA A 12 36.03 -31.80 -9.43
N SER A 13 35.67 -31.19 -10.57
CA SER A 13 35.38 -29.76 -10.61
C SER A 13 34.13 -29.51 -9.77
N ALA A 14 34.31 -28.95 -8.57
CA ALA A 14 33.22 -28.39 -7.81
C ALA A 14 32.68 -27.17 -8.59
N ALA A 15 31.63 -27.39 -9.39
CA ALA A 15 30.82 -26.30 -9.88
C ALA A 15 30.14 -25.66 -8.65
N ALA A 16 30.66 -24.52 -8.20
CA ALA A 16 29.95 -23.70 -7.24
C ALA A 16 28.66 -23.23 -7.92
N LEU A 17 27.53 -23.81 -7.50
CA LEU A 17 26.21 -23.24 -7.79
C LEU A 17 26.23 -21.80 -7.28
N PRO A 18 25.86 -20.80 -8.08
CA PRO A 18 25.65 -19.47 -7.54
C PRO A 18 24.53 -19.58 -6.51
N ALA A 19 24.87 -19.37 -5.23
CA ALA A 19 23.86 -19.11 -4.23
C ALA A 19 23.11 -17.85 -4.68
N LEU A 20 21.83 -17.99 -5.04
CA LEU A 20 20.92 -16.86 -5.21
C LEU A 20 20.84 -16.14 -3.87
N ALA A 21 21.63 -15.07 -3.72
CA ALA A 21 21.52 -14.16 -2.60
C ALA A 21 20.14 -13.49 -2.63
N PRO A 22 19.46 -13.34 -1.47
CA PRO A 22 18.14 -12.74 -1.40
C PRO A 22 18.25 -11.26 -1.79
N ARG A 23 17.38 -10.76 -2.67
CA ARG A 23 17.28 -9.33 -2.98
C ARG A 23 15.87 -8.81 -2.74
N GLN A 24 15.50 -8.68 -1.47
CA GLN A 24 14.79 -7.48 -1.01
C GLN A 24 15.86 -6.59 -0.38
N SER A 25 16.54 -5.75 -1.18
CA SER A 25 17.68 -4.96 -0.69
C SER A 25 17.41 -3.46 -0.54
N TYR A 26 16.22 -2.97 -0.92
CA TYR A 26 15.88 -1.56 -0.85
C TYR A 26 14.37 -1.37 -0.66
N PHE A 27 14.02 -0.60 0.36
CA PHE A 27 12.71 0.04 0.51
C PHE A 27 12.90 1.46 1.05
N SER A 28 12.00 2.39 0.70
CA SER A 28 12.04 3.76 1.19
C SER A 28 10.65 4.39 1.11
N PHE A 29 10.28 5.16 2.13
CA PHE A 29 9.06 5.95 2.14
C PHE A 29 9.33 7.38 1.64
N GLY A 30 8.34 7.93 0.93
CA GLY A 30 8.32 9.31 0.47
C GLY A 30 7.36 10.18 1.27
N ASN A 31 6.67 11.07 0.57
CA ASN A 31 5.67 11.96 1.15
C ASN A 31 4.42 11.17 1.62
N ALA A 32 3.73 11.72 2.62
CA ALA A 32 2.62 11.06 3.29
C ALA A 32 1.69 12.06 3.98
N PHE A 33 0.42 11.69 4.09
CA PHE A 33 -0.59 12.34 4.93
C PHE A 33 -1.18 11.27 5.85
N SER A 34 -1.12 11.44 7.17
CA SER A 34 -1.57 10.41 8.10
C SER A 34 -2.29 10.99 9.31
N THR A 35 -3.17 10.19 9.89
CA THR A 35 -4.00 10.51 11.05
C THR A 35 -4.07 9.30 11.96
N GLY A 36 -4.28 9.55 13.25
CA GLY A 36 -4.33 8.57 14.31
C GLY A 36 -3.19 8.69 15.33
N PRO A 37 -3.34 8.01 16.48
CA PRO A 37 -4.43 7.08 16.79
C PRO A 37 -5.76 7.79 17.07
N VAL A 38 -6.87 7.12 16.79
CA VAL A 38 -8.22 7.46 17.29
C VAL A 38 -8.26 7.48 18.82
N ALA A 39 -9.26 8.17 19.40
CA ALA A 39 -9.58 8.09 20.82
C ALA A 39 -9.79 6.63 21.30
N GLU A 40 -9.59 6.40 22.61
CA GLU A 40 -9.60 5.06 23.23
C GLU A 40 -10.90 4.30 22.99
N ASP A 41 -12.04 4.99 23.08
CA ASP A 41 -13.41 4.47 22.95
C ASP A 41 -13.97 4.59 21.52
N SER A 42 -13.13 4.87 20.53
CA SER A 42 -13.54 5.00 19.14
C SER A 42 -12.63 4.21 18.18
N PHE A 43 -13.11 4.08 16.94
CA PHE A 43 -12.38 3.55 15.80
C PHE A 43 -12.97 4.08 14.49
N ILE A 44 -12.20 4.01 13.41
CA ILE A 44 -12.70 4.34 12.07
C ILE A 44 -13.58 3.19 11.59
N ARG A 45 -14.89 3.43 11.47
CA ARG A 45 -15.83 2.44 10.92
C ARG A 45 -15.77 2.35 9.42
N GLN A 46 -15.58 3.47 8.75
CA GLN A 46 -15.49 3.51 7.30
C GLN A 46 -14.54 4.62 6.88
N SER A 47 -13.73 4.36 5.89
CA SER A 47 -12.94 5.37 5.22
C SER A 47 -13.03 5.21 3.71
N THR A 48 -13.26 6.32 3.02
CA THR A 48 -13.30 6.37 1.56
C THR A 48 -12.35 7.47 1.09
N THR A 49 -11.58 7.22 0.04
CA THR A 49 -10.76 8.24 -0.64
C THR A 49 -10.60 7.89 -2.11
N THR A 50 -10.29 8.86 -2.97
CA THR A 50 -9.99 8.62 -4.38
C THR A 50 -8.63 9.14 -4.77
N LEU A 51 -7.72 8.24 -5.14
CA LEU A 51 -6.45 8.61 -5.77
C LEU A 51 -6.70 8.98 -7.23
N VAL A 52 -6.28 10.17 -7.63
CA VAL A 52 -6.12 10.51 -9.05
C VAL A 52 -4.74 10.05 -9.46
N LEU A 53 -4.65 9.02 -10.31
CA LEU A 53 -3.38 8.41 -10.66
C LEU A 53 -2.47 9.43 -11.36
N PRO A 54 -1.25 9.68 -10.85
CA PRO A 54 -0.33 10.55 -11.53
C PRO A 54 0.28 9.86 -12.75
N ASP A 55 1.05 10.64 -13.51
CA ASP A 55 2.05 10.08 -14.40
C ASP A 55 2.99 9.14 -13.60
N LEU A 56 3.50 8.13 -14.29
CA LEU A 56 4.38 7.13 -13.68
C LEU A 56 5.75 7.75 -13.35
N GLN A 57 6.40 7.20 -12.32
CA GLN A 57 7.68 7.70 -11.83
C GLN A 57 8.79 7.61 -12.89
N SER A 58 9.70 8.60 -12.89
CA SER A 58 10.77 8.69 -13.87
C SER A 58 12.13 9.05 -13.23
N PRO A 59 13.21 8.29 -13.52
CA PRO A 59 13.21 7.07 -14.33
C PRO A 59 12.45 5.93 -13.65
N HIS A 60 11.77 5.11 -14.45
CA HIS A 60 11.01 3.96 -13.97
C HIS A 60 11.96 2.78 -13.69
N THR A 61 12.63 2.81 -12.52
CA THR A 61 13.68 1.84 -12.16
C THR A 61 13.36 0.96 -10.96
N GLY A 62 12.37 1.32 -10.15
CA GLY A 62 11.91 0.56 -8.98
C GLY A 62 10.39 0.45 -8.95
N ASN A 63 9.88 -0.45 -8.11
CA ASN A 63 8.45 -0.61 -7.90
C ASN A 63 7.97 0.47 -6.93
N LEU A 64 7.02 1.29 -7.37
CA LEU A 64 6.41 2.32 -6.56
C LEU A 64 4.98 1.90 -6.19
N GLY A 65 4.70 1.79 -4.90
CA GLY A 65 3.35 1.70 -4.36
C GLY A 65 2.87 3.07 -3.90
N LEU A 66 1.71 3.49 -4.38
CA LEU A 66 0.91 4.56 -3.80
C LEU A 66 -0.28 3.90 -3.13
N TRP A 67 -0.52 4.22 -1.86
CA TRP A 67 -1.63 3.63 -1.14
C TRP A 67 -2.22 4.59 -0.12
N PRO A 68 -3.56 4.60 0.03
CA PRO A 68 -4.19 4.85 1.31
C PRO A 68 -4.35 3.54 2.09
N GLY A 69 -4.42 3.64 3.41
CA GLY A 69 -4.60 2.48 4.27
C GLY A 69 -5.09 2.84 5.67
N VAL A 70 -5.70 1.85 6.31
CA VAL A 70 -6.13 1.85 7.71
C VAL A 70 -5.19 0.95 8.49
N GLY A 71 -4.42 1.54 9.40
CA GLY A 71 -3.74 0.78 10.44
C GLY A 71 -4.76 0.38 11.49
N THR A 72 -4.79 -0.88 11.89
CA THR A 72 -5.80 -1.40 12.81
C THR A 72 -5.25 -1.72 14.20
N LYS A 73 -6.16 -2.02 15.13
CA LYS A 73 -5.87 -2.58 16.45
C LYS A 73 -6.88 -3.68 16.79
N PHE A 74 -6.52 -4.64 17.61
CA PHE A 74 -7.46 -5.63 18.16
C PHE A 74 -7.97 -5.12 19.53
N PRO A 75 -9.27 -4.76 19.67
CA PRO A 75 -9.78 -4.12 20.90
C PRO A 75 -9.58 -4.92 22.18
N ASP A 76 -9.58 -6.25 22.07
CA ASP A 76 -9.52 -7.19 23.20
C ASP A 76 -8.13 -7.85 23.33
N SER A 77 -7.08 -7.26 22.75
CA SER A 77 -5.73 -7.84 22.76
C SER A 77 -4.64 -6.77 22.73
N ASP A 78 -3.50 -7.07 23.36
CA ASP A 78 -2.26 -6.29 23.22
C ASP A 78 -1.55 -6.51 21.86
N GLN A 79 -2.20 -7.19 20.91
CA GLN A 79 -1.67 -7.40 19.57
C GLN A 79 -1.84 -6.14 18.73
N ASP A 80 -0.74 -5.73 18.10
CA ASP A 80 -0.79 -4.78 16.99
C ASP A 80 -1.75 -5.31 15.91
N GLY A 81 -2.48 -4.40 15.28
CA GLY A 81 -3.32 -4.77 14.15
C GLY A 81 -2.52 -5.00 12.87
N GLN A 82 -3.25 -4.95 11.78
CA GLN A 82 -2.79 -5.15 10.42
C GLN A 82 -2.85 -3.82 9.65
N LEU A 83 -2.38 -3.82 8.42
CA LEU A 83 -2.55 -2.72 7.49
C LEU A 83 -3.54 -3.14 6.40
N VAL A 84 -4.76 -2.59 6.46
CA VAL A 84 -5.78 -2.77 5.42
C VAL A 84 -5.61 -1.62 4.43
N GLN A 85 -5.25 -1.91 3.18
CA GLN A 85 -4.80 -0.90 2.23
C GLN A 85 -5.17 -1.25 0.79
N GLY A 86 -5.32 -0.24 -0.04
CA GLY A 86 -5.45 -0.44 -1.48
C GLY A 86 -4.16 0.01 -2.15
N LEU A 87 -3.71 -0.75 -3.13
CA LEU A 87 -2.43 -0.50 -3.77
C LEU A 87 -2.66 0.01 -5.19
N ALA A 88 -2.00 1.11 -5.54
CA ALA A 88 -1.68 1.49 -6.91
C ALA A 88 -0.18 1.31 -7.11
N ILE A 89 0.21 0.29 -7.88
CA ILE A 89 1.60 -0.11 -8.04
C ILE A 89 2.07 0.18 -9.46
N SER A 90 3.16 0.91 -9.60
CA SER A 90 3.90 1.03 -10.85
C SER A 90 5.10 0.10 -10.78
N THR A 91 5.17 -0.89 -11.68
CA THR A 91 6.14 -1.99 -11.59
C THR A 91 7.10 -2.08 -12.76
N VAL A 92 8.36 -2.40 -12.46
CA VAL A 92 9.43 -2.57 -13.45
C VAL A 92 9.59 -4.04 -13.88
N GLY A 93 8.68 -4.52 -14.72
CA GLY A 93 8.83 -5.79 -15.45
C GLY A 93 8.20 -7.05 -14.83
N TYR A 94 8.67 -8.21 -15.31
CA TYR A 94 8.07 -9.53 -15.05
C TYR A 94 8.24 -9.98 -13.59
N GLY A 95 7.17 -10.52 -12.99
CA GLY A 95 7.15 -10.98 -11.58
C GLY A 95 6.49 -10.00 -10.59
N SER A 96 5.99 -8.87 -11.07
CA SER A 96 5.01 -8.04 -10.37
C SER A 96 3.68 -8.80 -10.19
N PRO A 97 2.89 -8.57 -9.11
CA PRO A 97 1.57 -9.19 -8.91
C PRO A 97 0.58 -8.96 -10.08
N CYS A 98 0.88 -7.96 -10.92
CA CYS A 98 0.08 -7.54 -12.07
C CYS A 98 0.50 -8.26 -13.36
N ASN A 99 1.71 -8.84 -13.35
CA ASN A 99 2.31 -9.60 -14.45
C ASN A 99 2.23 -8.91 -15.82
N PHE A 100 2.39 -7.57 -15.84
CA PHE A 100 2.41 -6.79 -17.07
C PHE A 100 3.58 -7.19 -17.98
N ASP A 101 3.38 -7.07 -19.29
CA ASP A 101 4.49 -7.22 -20.24
C ASP A 101 5.54 -6.14 -19.96
N ALA A 102 6.82 -6.44 -20.19
CA ALA A 102 7.92 -5.52 -19.85
C ALA A 102 7.86 -4.14 -20.53
N ASN A 103 7.05 -4.00 -21.57
CA ASN A 103 6.83 -2.75 -22.30
C ASN A 103 5.54 -2.02 -21.89
N GLU A 104 4.72 -2.60 -21.02
CA GLU A 104 3.49 -2.00 -20.51
C GLU A 104 3.79 -1.21 -19.22
N VAL A 105 3.84 0.11 -19.37
CA VAL A 105 4.10 1.04 -18.26
C VAL A 105 2.73 1.56 -17.81
N LYS A 106 2.12 0.86 -16.85
CA LYS A 106 0.77 1.10 -16.32
C LYS A 106 0.76 1.05 -14.79
N TRP A 107 -0.28 1.61 -14.18
CA TRP A 107 -0.59 1.36 -12.79
C TRP A 107 -1.29 0.02 -12.62
N CYS A 108 -1.10 -0.59 -11.47
CA CYS A 108 -1.70 -1.84 -11.08
C CYS A 108 -2.49 -1.66 -9.80
N ILE A 109 -3.79 -1.91 -9.87
CA ILE A 109 -4.74 -1.59 -8.83
C ILE A 109 -5.25 -2.86 -8.17
N THR A 110 -5.21 -2.92 -6.84
CA THR A 110 -5.79 -4.04 -6.07
C THR A 110 -6.19 -3.63 -4.65
N ALA A 111 -7.17 -4.34 -4.08
CA ALA A 111 -7.42 -4.36 -2.64
C ALA A 111 -6.37 -5.22 -1.95
N SER A 112 -5.94 -4.86 -0.75
CA SER A 112 -4.81 -5.53 -0.12
C SER A 112 -4.82 -5.46 1.41
N THR A 113 -4.35 -6.50 2.08
CA THR A 113 -4.12 -6.48 3.53
C THR A 113 -2.74 -7.04 3.82
N TYR A 114 -1.96 -6.33 4.62
CA TYR A 114 -0.70 -6.83 5.17
C TYR A 114 -0.90 -7.27 6.62
N ASP A 115 -0.75 -8.57 6.86
CA ASP A 115 -0.88 -9.22 8.18
C ASP A 115 0.41 -9.87 8.69
N GLY A 116 1.54 -9.42 8.14
CA GLY A 116 2.82 -10.16 8.16
C GLY A 116 3.06 -10.91 6.85
N SER A 117 2.02 -11.08 6.04
CA SER A 117 2.07 -11.48 4.64
C SER A 117 1.14 -10.59 3.81
N GLN A 118 1.42 -10.45 2.50
CA GLN A 118 0.53 -9.71 1.61
C GLN A 118 -0.62 -10.61 1.16
N GLN A 119 -1.84 -10.14 1.39
CA GLN A 119 -3.07 -10.73 0.89
C GLN A 119 -3.69 -9.77 -0.11
N ASP A 120 -3.76 -10.15 -1.38
CA ASP A 120 -4.26 -9.29 -2.46
C ASP A 120 -5.58 -9.82 -3.02
N GLY A 121 -6.45 -8.89 -3.43
CA GLY A 121 -7.63 -9.20 -4.24
C GLY A 121 -7.30 -9.29 -5.73
N ASP A 122 -8.34 -9.23 -6.56
CA ASP A 122 -8.18 -9.16 -8.02
C ASP A 122 -7.37 -7.93 -8.43
N VAL A 123 -6.59 -8.08 -9.50
CA VAL A 123 -5.67 -7.04 -10.00
C VAL A 123 -6.17 -6.53 -11.35
N VAL A 124 -6.16 -5.21 -11.54
CA VAL A 124 -6.50 -4.55 -12.80
C VAL A 124 -5.46 -3.49 -13.17
N ALA A 125 -5.20 -3.36 -14.47
CA ALA A 125 -4.40 -2.27 -15.02
C ALA A 125 -5.20 -0.95 -15.07
N ALA A 126 -4.53 0.16 -14.76
CA ALA A 126 -5.08 1.51 -14.86
C ALA A 126 -4.09 2.49 -15.48
N ASP A 127 -4.61 3.60 -15.97
CA ASP A 127 -3.87 4.64 -16.65
C ASP A 127 -3.68 5.90 -15.79
N PRO A 128 -2.60 6.68 -16.00
CA PRO A 128 -2.52 8.03 -15.47
C PRO A 128 -3.80 8.83 -15.76
N GLY A 129 -4.30 9.53 -14.75
CA GLY A 129 -5.56 10.26 -14.78
C GLY A 129 -6.81 9.45 -14.40
N ASP A 130 -6.74 8.11 -14.34
CA ASP A 130 -7.85 7.32 -13.80
C ASP A 130 -8.08 7.62 -12.31
N HIS A 131 -9.35 7.54 -11.90
CA HIS A 131 -9.78 7.77 -10.53
C HIS A 131 -9.93 6.43 -9.81
N VAL A 132 -9.08 6.18 -8.82
CA VAL A 132 -9.10 4.94 -8.02
C VAL A 132 -9.70 5.24 -6.67
N THR A 133 -10.93 4.80 -6.44
CA THR A 133 -11.61 4.94 -5.15
C THR A 133 -11.38 3.71 -4.30
N TYR A 134 -10.92 3.95 -3.07
CA TYR A 134 -10.73 2.94 -2.05
C TYR A 134 -11.76 3.15 -0.95
N ASP A 135 -12.55 2.12 -0.65
CA ASP A 135 -13.51 2.09 0.46
C ASP A 135 -13.15 0.95 1.40
N TYR A 136 -12.92 1.26 2.68
CA TYR A 136 -12.68 0.31 3.74
C TYR A 136 -13.77 0.44 4.78
N LYS A 137 -14.49 -0.64 5.09
CA LYS A 137 -15.65 -0.61 5.97
C LYS A 137 -15.64 -1.75 6.96
N TYR A 138 -15.69 -1.43 8.25
CA TYR A 138 -15.88 -2.40 9.29
C TYR A 138 -17.30 -3.00 9.24
N ASN A 139 -17.36 -4.32 9.24
CA ASN A 139 -18.58 -5.11 9.15
C ASN A 139 -18.90 -5.75 10.50
N ASP A 140 -19.96 -5.26 11.15
CA ASP A 140 -20.35 -5.73 12.48
C ASP A 140 -20.77 -7.21 12.53
N ALA A 141 -21.25 -7.77 11.42
CA ALA A 141 -21.70 -9.16 11.37
C ALA A 141 -20.53 -10.14 11.27
N THR A 142 -19.51 -9.80 10.48
CA THR A 142 -18.35 -10.67 10.23
C THR A 142 -17.14 -10.33 11.10
N LYS A 143 -17.13 -9.14 11.71
CA LYS A 143 -15.98 -8.57 12.43
C LYS A 143 -14.73 -8.44 11.55
N GLN A 144 -14.96 -8.16 10.27
CA GLN A 144 -13.93 -7.94 9.25
C GLN A 144 -13.96 -6.50 8.75
N ILE A 145 -12.89 -6.06 8.12
CA ILE A 145 -12.91 -4.86 7.29
C ILE A 145 -13.08 -5.31 5.85
N ASP A 146 -14.20 -4.91 5.25
CA ASP A 146 -14.53 -5.11 3.84
C ASP A 146 -13.87 -4.00 3.03
N GLN A 147 -13.10 -4.38 2.01
CA GLN A 147 -12.45 -3.47 1.08
C GLN A 147 -13.13 -3.53 -0.28
N THR A 148 -13.41 -2.37 -0.85
CA THR A 148 -13.83 -2.24 -2.25
C THR A 148 -12.95 -1.23 -2.94
N VAL A 149 -12.31 -1.65 -4.03
CA VAL A 149 -11.51 -0.78 -4.90
C VAL A 149 -12.21 -0.64 -6.23
N SER A 150 -12.40 0.60 -6.66
CA SER A 150 -13.06 0.94 -7.92
C SER A 150 -12.17 1.81 -8.78
N VAL A 151 -12.15 1.56 -10.08
CA VAL A 151 -11.49 2.43 -11.08
C VAL A 151 -12.58 3.08 -11.92
N ASN A 152 -12.59 4.42 -11.96
CA ASN A 152 -13.58 5.22 -12.67
C ASN A 152 -15.04 4.82 -12.33
N GLY A 153 -15.28 4.48 -11.07
CA GLY A 153 -16.59 4.07 -10.54
C GLY A 153 -16.99 2.60 -10.77
N ALA A 154 -16.18 1.81 -11.48
CA ALA A 154 -16.39 0.38 -11.62
C ALA A 154 -15.60 -0.39 -10.56
N VAL A 155 -16.23 -1.28 -9.79
CA VAL A 155 -15.54 -2.15 -8.83
C VAL A 155 -14.63 -3.11 -9.57
N VAL A 156 -13.35 -3.12 -9.21
CA VAL A 156 -12.31 -3.95 -9.84
C VAL A 156 -11.66 -4.95 -8.89
N SER A 157 -11.72 -4.70 -7.58
CA SER A 157 -11.10 -5.55 -6.58
C SER A 157 -11.85 -5.44 -5.25
N THR A 158 -11.98 -6.56 -4.56
CA THR A 158 -12.59 -6.63 -3.23
C THR A 158 -11.80 -7.60 -2.37
N LEU A 159 -11.70 -7.31 -1.07
CA LEU A 159 -11.05 -8.18 -0.10
C LEU A 159 -11.69 -7.97 1.27
N SER A 160 -11.93 -9.04 2.03
CA SER A 160 -12.45 -8.94 3.40
C SER A 160 -11.52 -9.69 4.34
N THR A 161 -11.05 -9.01 5.39
CA THR A 161 -10.06 -9.58 6.32
C THR A 161 -10.41 -9.35 7.78
N THR A 162 -10.12 -10.35 8.61
CA THR A 162 -10.19 -10.22 10.08
C THR A 162 -8.97 -9.46 10.57
N SER A 163 -9.07 -8.13 10.56
CA SER A 163 -7.95 -7.23 10.84
C SER A 163 -8.13 -6.42 12.12
N GLY A 164 -9.20 -6.64 12.89
CA GLY A 164 -9.54 -5.77 14.03
C GLY A 164 -10.29 -4.52 13.58
N VAL A 165 -10.08 -3.40 14.27
CA VAL A 165 -10.78 -2.12 14.01
C VAL A 165 -9.81 -1.01 13.63
N GLY A 166 -10.27 -0.01 12.87
CA GLY A 166 -9.41 1.07 12.38
C GLY A 166 -8.89 1.99 13.48
N ALA A 167 -7.58 1.99 13.69
CA ALA A 167 -6.89 2.79 14.71
C ALA A 167 -6.34 4.11 14.15
N GLY A 168 -6.02 4.14 12.87
CA GLY A 168 -5.54 5.32 12.16
C GLY A 168 -5.72 5.14 10.66
N TRP A 169 -5.57 6.23 9.90
CA TRP A 169 -5.70 6.24 8.46
C TRP A 169 -4.62 7.12 7.85
N GLY A 170 -4.08 6.75 6.70
CA GLY A 170 -3.14 7.61 5.99
C GLY A 170 -2.82 7.14 4.59
N THR A 171 -2.01 7.94 3.92
CA THR A 171 -1.42 7.65 2.62
C THR A 171 0.07 7.45 2.76
N ALA A 172 0.67 6.68 1.84
CA ALA A 172 2.10 6.66 1.70
C ALA A 172 2.54 6.43 0.25
N MET A 173 3.76 6.88 0.00
CA MET A 173 4.55 6.53 -1.17
C MET A 173 5.63 5.56 -0.73
N GLU A 174 5.59 4.33 -1.23
CA GLU A 174 6.55 3.29 -0.91
C GLU A 174 7.31 2.86 -2.15
N CYS A 175 8.63 3.04 -2.12
CA CYS A 175 9.50 2.60 -3.18
C CYS A 175 10.26 1.34 -2.79
N GLN A 176 10.31 0.36 -3.68
CA GLN A 176 10.96 -0.93 -3.46
C GLN A 176 11.86 -1.35 -4.63
N GLN A 177 12.71 -2.33 -4.37
CA GLN A 177 13.68 -2.96 -5.29
C GLN A 177 14.86 -2.07 -5.70
N ALA A 178 14.61 -0.82 -6.11
CA ALA A 178 15.59 0.19 -6.45
C ALA A 178 14.99 1.57 -6.25
N LYS A 179 15.79 2.63 -6.37
CA LYS A 179 15.28 4.01 -6.31
C LYS A 179 14.24 4.22 -7.43
N CYS A 180 13.09 4.75 -7.07
CA CYS A 180 11.95 4.91 -7.98
C CYS A 180 12.04 6.18 -8.82
N GLY A 181 13.17 6.90 -8.80
CA GLY A 181 13.29 8.18 -9.50
C GLY A 181 12.39 9.23 -8.87
N THR A 182 11.80 10.08 -9.71
CA THR A 182 10.90 11.16 -9.33
C THR A 182 9.47 10.71 -9.50
N VAL A 183 8.70 10.80 -8.41
CA VAL A 183 7.25 10.60 -8.42
C VAL A 183 6.58 11.95 -8.54
N PRO A 184 5.70 12.15 -9.55
CA PRO A 184 4.98 13.39 -9.70
C PRO A 184 4.07 13.71 -8.52
N GLU A 185 3.78 15.00 -8.35
CA GLU A 185 2.71 15.48 -7.50
C GLU A 185 1.39 14.76 -7.83
N HIS A 186 0.63 14.41 -6.81
CA HIS A 186 -0.65 13.72 -6.98
C HIS A 186 -1.61 13.98 -5.83
N HIS A 187 -2.86 13.55 -6.02
CA HIS A 187 -3.96 13.94 -5.15
C HIS A 187 -4.79 12.75 -4.70
N TYR A 188 -5.17 12.77 -3.42
CA TYR A 188 -6.25 11.97 -2.87
C TYR A 188 -7.43 12.88 -2.58
N VAL A 189 -8.50 12.75 -3.35
CA VAL A 189 -9.69 13.63 -3.30
C VAL A 189 -10.86 12.93 -2.61
N ASN A 190 -11.77 13.74 -2.06
CA ASN A 190 -13.01 13.30 -1.42
C ASN A 190 -12.77 12.29 -0.29
N THR A 191 -11.73 12.51 0.51
CA THR A 191 -11.44 11.65 1.67
C THR A 191 -12.50 11.86 2.74
N THR A 192 -13.10 10.78 3.22
CA THR A 192 -14.08 10.76 4.31
C THR A 192 -13.72 9.66 5.29
N LEU A 193 -13.69 9.96 6.58
CA LEU A 193 -13.49 9.02 7.68
C LEU A 193 -14.70 9.10 8.61
N ILE A 194 -15.42 8.00 8.78
CA ILE A 194 -16.58 7.90 9.66
C ILE A 194 -16.15 7.14 10.92
N MET A 195 -16.24 7.81 12.07
CA MET A 195 -15.88 7.24 13.37
C MET A 195 -17.01 6.40 13.95
N ASP A 196 -16.70 5.47 14.85
CA ASP A 196 -17.68 4.67 15.59
C ASP A 196 -18.39 5.48 16.67
N VAL A 197 -17.60 6.19 17.46
CA VAL A 197 -18.03 7.25 18.38
C VAL A 197 -17.38 8.55 17.92
N ALA A 198 -18.06 9.68 18.09
CA ALA A 198 -17.49 10.97 17.69
C ALA A 198 -16.16 11.22 18.42
N ASP A 199 -15.10 11.50 17.66
CA ASP A 199 -13.78 11.87 18.17
C ASP A 199 -13.48 13.31 17.75
N PRO A 200 -13.85 14.33 18.56
CA PRO A 200 -13.71 15.73 18.20
C PRO A 200 -12.25 16.21 18.11
N ASN A 201 -11.30 15.46 18.67
CA ASN A 201 -9.89 15.84 18.70
C ASN A 201 -9.06 15.11 17.64
N TYR A 202 -9.67 14.25 16.81
CA TYR A 202 -8.94 13.44 15.84
C TYR A 202 -8.03 14.25 14.90
N SER A 203 -8.44 15.45 14.48
CA SER A 203 -7.60 16.35 13.67
C SER A 203 -6.27 16.74 14.30
N GLN A 204 -6.14 16.68 15.63
CA GLN A 204 -4.88 16.96 16.32
C GLN A 204 -3.82 15.88 16.08
N THR A 205 -4.23 14.73 15.55
CA THR A 205 -3.34 13.62 15.20
C THR A 205 -2.77 13.72 13.78
N LEU A 206 -3.19 14.73 13.01
CA LEU A 206 -2.76 14.91 11.64
C LEU A 206 -1.25 15.14 11.54
N GLY A 207 -0.57 14.21 10.88
CA GLY A 207 0.83 14.29 10.48
C GLY A 207 0.95 14.39 8.97
N MET A 208 1.87 15.23 8.50
CA MET A 208 2.12 15.43 7.07
C MET A 208 3.62 15.52 6.81
N THR A 209 4.07 14.85 5.75
CA THR A 209 5.43 14.97 5.20
C THR A 209 5.30 15.24 3.71
N GLY A 210 5.70 16.43 3.25
CA GLY A 210 5.56 16.82 1.83
C GLY A 210 4.12 16.65 1.31
N ALA A 211 3.15 16.96 2.14
CA ALA A 211 1.72 16.86 1.84
C ALA A 211 0.97 18.06 2.42
N SER A 212 -0.21 18.34 1.89
CA SER A 212 -1.14 19.34 2.42
C SER A 212 -2.59 18.90 2.26
N GLY A 213 -3.46 19.41 3.13
CA GLY A 213 -4.89 19.12 3.16
C GLY A 213 -5.46 19.44 4.54
N ASP A 214 -6.72 19.87 4.58
CA ASP A 214 -7.40 20.24 5.83
C ASP A 214 -8.35 19.13 6.27
N LEU A 215 -8.08 18.52 7.44
CA LEU A 215 -8.98 17.56 8.06
C LEU A 215 -10.04 18.28 8.91
N VAL A 216 -11.27 18.31 8.41
CA VAL A 216 -12.38 19.08 8.99
C VAL A 216 -13.58 18.19 9.34
N THR A 217 -14.40 18.67 10.27
CA THR A 217 -15.65 18.00 10.70
C THR A 217 -16.72 19.04 10.97
N ASP A 218 -17.96 18.74 10.58
CA ASP A 218 -19.14 19.58 10.83
C ASP A 218 -20.14 18.94 11.82
N ASP A 219 -19.86 17.71 12.28
CA ASP A 219 -20.74 16.91 13.14
C ASP A 219 -20.10 16.51 14.47
N GLY A 220 -19.11 17.31 14.92
CA GLY A 220 -18.45 17.13 16.21
C GLY A 220 -17.44 15.97 16.25
N GLY A 221 -16.90 15.57 15.11
CA GLY A 221 -15.89 14.52 15.00
C GLY A 221 -16.46 13.13 14.72
N LYS A 222 -17.73 13.03 14.31
CA LYS A 222 -18.33 11.77 13.87
C LYS A 222 -17.92 11.43 12.43
N THR A 223 -17.80 12.45 11.60
CA THR A 223 -17.33 12.39 10.21
C THR A 223 -16.22 13.42 10.03
N TRP A 224 -15.07 12.96 9.57
CA TRP A 224 -13.95 13.80 9.17
C TRP A 224 -13.79 13.76 7.66
N THR A 225 -13.49 14.89 7.05
CA THR A 225 -13.32 14.99 5.60
C THR A 225 -12.05 15.76 5.25
N VAL A 226 -11.44 15.39 4.13
CA VAL A 226 -10.43 16.19 3.44
C VAL A 226 -10.85 16.26 1.98
N ALA A 227 -11.15 17.46 1.49
CA ALA A 227 -11.61 17.63 0.11
C ALA A 227 -10.52 17.24 -0.90
N ASP A 228 -9.30 17.67 -0.63
CA ASP A 228 -8.12 17.42 -1.45
C ASP A 228 -6.89 17.25 -0.56
N ILE A 229 -6.26 16.08 -0.63
CA ILE A 229 -4.94 15.83 -0.06
C ILE A 229 -3.95 15.89 -1.21
N LYS A 230 -3.16 16.96 -1.24
CA LYS A 230 -2.07 17.12 -2.19
C LYS A 230 -0.80 16.47 -1.64
N ILE A 231 -0.21 15.57 -2.40
CA ILE A 231 1.12 14.99 -2.14
C ILE A 231 2.11 15.65 -3.09
N GLU A 232 3.12 16.34 -2.56
CA GLU A 232 4.12 17.04 -3.35
C GLU A 232 4.99 16.05 -4.15
N GLU A 233 5.60 16.54 -5.22
CA GLU A 233 6.63 15.78 -5.96
C GLU A 233 7.74 15.30 -5.02
N TYR A 234 8.23 14.08 -5.26
CA TYR A 234 9.29 13.48 -4.44
C TYR A 234 10.29 12.72 -5.30
N THR A 235 11.59 12.94 -5.06
CA THR A 235 12.67 12.20 -5.71
C THR A 235 13.36 11.25 -4.73
N TYR A 236 13.35 9.95 -5.05
CA TYR A 236 14.12 8.95 -4.33
C TYR A 236 15.61 9.06 -4.71
N THR A 237 16.38 9.77 -3.88
CA THR A 237 17.81 10.08 -4.13
C THR A 237 18.78 8.97 -3.81
#